data_AF-A0AAV0NEL0-F1
#
_entry.id   AF-A0AAV0NEL0-F1
#
_cell.length_a   1.000
_cell.length_b   1.000
_cell.length_c   1.000
_cell.angle_alpha   90.00
_cell.angle_beta   90.00
_cell.angle_gamma   90.00
#
_symmetry.space_group_name_H-M   'P 1'
#
loop_
_entity.id
_entity.type
_entity.pdbx_description
1 polymer ?
#
loop_
_entity_poly.entity_id
_entity_poly.type
_entity_poly.pdbx_seq_one_letter_code
_entity_poly.pdbx_strand_id
1 'polypeptide(L)'
;MADMPSRALVLYGDGLANFVDSSHVHLHSLASKASCGFLSLPNAPPSETEDERIVREFALLMDSWDAAYKGTNNASTPSISDRFMGMKAAIVTKNPSLKSFGVKLGFTLLPSDDVSSDSMGLELMKLLGFQQGNVADTNQFDLVFVHMGAGEREGGDKDDFGAKTVAFIDSLVAAIMNAAQPGSAIGSRLHLSLVMSYGSVSEINSAETSVLISNNELNPKLLGLFPRQSYTMRGEQPRPDVRHNGPMLVAQLQYAVTRMDKAQVFAFKDFKEVCLLLLWF
;
A
#
# COMPACT_ATOMS: atom_id res chain seq x y z
N MET A 1 -25.94 -2.69 -4.56
CA MET A 1 -25.49 -1.39 -4.04
C MET A 1 -25.05 -1.62 -2.60
N ALA A 2 -23.88 -1.14 -2.20
CA ALA A 2 -23.47 -1.18 -0.80
C ALA A 2 -24.44 -0.31 0.01
N ASP A 3 -25.08 -0.90 1.01
CA ASP A 3 -26.07 -0.27 1.88
C ASP A 3 -25.44 0.55 3.01
N MET A 4 -24.15 0.34 3.27
CA MET A 4 -23.37 0.90 4.37
C MET A 4 -21.96 1.28 3.90
N PRO A 5 -21.28 2.23 4.58
CA PRO A 5 -19.95 2.68 4.21
C PRO A 5 -18.92 1.56 4.30
N SER A 6 -17.95 1.60 3.38
CA SER A 6 -16.78 0.71 3.42
C SER A 6 -15.77 1.19 4.45
N ARG A 7 -14.97 0.26 4.97
CA ARG A 7 -13.90 0.51 5.94
C ARG A 7 -12.60 -0.05 5.41
N ALA A 8 -11.53 0.71 5.55
CA ALA A 8 -10.28 0.45 4.86
C ALA A 8 -9.21 -0.11 5.79
N LEU A 9 -8.55 -1.18 5.33
CA LEU A 9 -7.32 -1.71 5.93
C LEU A 9 -6.21 -1.60 4.88
N VAL A 10 -5.14 -0.89 5.22
CA VAL A 10 -3.96 -0.76 4.36
C VAL A 10 -2.78 -1.46 5.03
N LEU A 11 -2.23 -2.47 4.38
CA LEU A 11 -0.99 -3.13 4.77
C LEU A 11 0.12 -2.60 3.88
N TYR A 12 1.11 -1.93 4.46
CA TYR A 12 2.25 -1.36 3.77
C TYR A 12 3.54 -2.06 4.20
N GLY A 13 4.09 -2.86 3.27
CA GLY A 13 5.39 -3.49 3.41
C GLY A 13 6.48 -2.62 2.79
N ASP A 14 7.21 -1.91 3.63
CA ASP A 14 8.27 -0.99 3.22
C ASP A 14 9.60 -1.73 2.97
N GLY A 15 10.09 -1.71 1.72
CA GLY A 15 11.27 -2.47 1.31
C GLY A 15 11.04 -3.97 1.15
N LEU A 16 9.79 -4.43 1.19
CA LEU A 16 9.46 -5.86 1.27
C LEU A 16 9.15 -6.52 -0.08
N ALA A 17 9.02 -5.75 -1.17
CA ALA A 17 8.66 -6.30 -2.48
C ALA A 17 9.68 -7.32 -3.04
N ASN A 18 10.97 -7.16 -2.73
CA ASN A 18 12.03 -8.08 -3.17
C ASN A 18 12.01 -9.44 -2.49
N PHE A 19 11.34 -9.55 -1.33
CA PHE A 19 11.29 -10.78 -0.54
C PHE A 19 10.08 -11.66 -0.89
N VAL A 20 9.22 -11.21 -1.81
CA VAL A 20 8.07 -12.00 -2.26
C VAL A 20 8.53 -13.08 -3.24
N ASP A 21 8.48 -14.33 -2.79
CA ASP A 21 8.67 -15.53 -3.60
C ASP A 21 7.40 -16.41 -3.68
N SER A 22 7.51 -17.54 -4.40
CA SER A 22 6.40 -18.48 -4.64
C SER A 22 5.79 -19.15 -3.40
N SER A 23 6.45 -19.08 -2.24
CA SER A 23 5.93 -19.63 -0.98
C SER A 23 4.84 -18.75 -0.35
N HIS A 24 4.75 -17.48 -0.75
CA HIS A 24 3.77 -16.51 -0.24
C HIS A 24 2.42 -16.64 -0.96
N VAL A 25 1.80 -17.80 -0.76
CA VAL A 25 0.59 -18.23 -1.47
C VAL A 25 -0.61 -17.32 -1.22
N HIS A 26 -0.69 -16.64 -0.07
CA HIS A 26 -1.82 -15.77 0.27
C HIS A 26 -1.67 -14.40 -0.38
N LEU A 27 -0.45 -13.88 -0.53
CA LEU A 27 -0.18 -12.69 -1.33
C LEU A 27 -0.56 -12.91 -2.80
N HIS A 28 -0.19 -14.07 -3.35
CA HIS A 28 -0.55 -14.45 -4.73
C HIS A 28 -2.07 -14.67 -4.88
N SER A 29 -2.71 -15.33 -3.91
CA SER A 29 -4.17 -15.49 -3.86
C SER A 29 -4.89 -14.15 -3.81
N LEU A 30 -4.38 -13.18 -3.04
CA LEU A 30 -4.89 -11.82 -3.01
C LEU A 30 -4.76 -11.16 -4.39
N ALA A 31 -3.57 -11.21 -5.01
CA ALA A 31 -3.34 -10.65 -6.34
C ALA A 31 -4.34 -11.20 -7.37
N SER A 32 -4.65 -12.50 -7.32
CA SER A 32 -5.59 -13.15 -8.24
C SER A 32 -7.06 -12.73 -8.12
N LYS A 33 -7.40 -12.03 -7.04
CA LYS A 33 -8.77 -11.57 -6.76
C LYS A 33 -8.87 -10.04 -6.71
N ALA A 34 -7.73 -9.36 -6.66
CA ALA A 34 -7.65 -7.94 -6.45
C ALA A 34 -7.55 -7.17 -7.77
N SER A 35 -7.80 -5.87 -7.69
CA SER A 35 -7.31 -4.95 -8.69
C SER A 35 -5.84 -4.65 -8.39
N CYS A 36 -4.94 -5.03 -9.30
CA CYS A 36 -3.51 -4.96 -9.14
C CYS A 36 -2.90 -3.88 -10.03
N GLY A 37 -1.82 -3.27 -9.56
CA GLY A 37 -1.12 -2.23 -10.29
C GLY A 37 0.13 -1.78 -9.59
N PHE A 38 0.65 -0.64 -10.02
CA PHE A 38 1.82 -0.05 -9.42
C PHE A 38 1.69 1.46 -9.28
N LEU A 39 2.19 1.99 -8.18
CA LEU A 39 2.16 3.42 -7.87
C LEU A 39 3.52 4.04 -8.22
N SER A 40 3.48 5.08 -9.03
CA SER A 40 4.66 5.85 -9.41
C SER A 40 5.14 6.70 -8.23
N LEU A 41 6.43 6.59 -7.91
CA LEU A 41 7.08 7.42 -6.91
C LEU A 41 7.87 8.55 -7.58
N PRO A 42 8.10 9.67 -6.90
CA PRO A 42 9.06 10.66 -7.36
C PRO A 42 10.50 10.12 -7.24
N ASN A 43 11.43 10.72 -7.98
CA ASN A 43 12.86 10.46 -7.77
C ASN A 43 13.25 10.81 -6.32
N ALA A 44 14.02 9.92 -5.69
CA ALA A 44 14.52 10.15 -4.34
C ALA A 44 15.53 11.32 -4.35
N PRO A 45 15.46 12.23 -3.36
CA PRO A 45 16.50 13.24 -3.17
C PRO A 45 17.88 12.58 -2.96
N PRO A 46 18.98 13.16 -3.46
CA PRO A 46 20.32 12.55 -3.40
C PRO A 46 20.85 12.24 -1.99
N SER A 47 20.31 12.88 -0.96
CA SER A 47 20.76 12.75 0.44
C SER A 47 19.64 12.29 1.36
N GLU A 48 18.57 11.71 0.80
CA GLU A 48 17.44 11.21 1.57
C GLU A 48 17.86 10.02 2.44
N THR A 49 17.54 10.12 3.73
CA THR A 49 17.68 9.03 4.71
C THR A 49 16.52 8.04 4.57
N GLU A 50 16.68 6.84 5.15
CA GLU A 50 15.62 5.83 5.15
C GLU A 50 14.33 6.33 5.82
N ASP A 51 14.47 7.03 6.96
CA ASP A 51 13.33 7.64 7.66
C ASP A 51 12.61 8.70 6.82
N GLU A 52 13.37 9.55 6.12
CA GLU A 52 12.81 10.55 5.22
C GLU A 52 12.10 9.88 4.04
N ARG A 53 12.67 8.80 3.47
CA ARG A 53 12.02 7.98 2.42
C ARG A 53 10.69 7.43 2.92
N ILE A 54 10.66 6.82 4.11
CA ILE A 54 9.45 6.23 4.70
C ILE A 54 8.35 7.28 4.84
N VAL A 55 8.68 8.43 5.44
CA VAL A 55 7.73 9.53 5.63
C VAL A 55 7.25 10.06 4.28
N ARG A 56 8.16 10.24 3.32
CA ARG A 56 7.86 10.72 1.97
C ARG A 56 6.91 9.77 1.23
N GLU A 57 7.19 8.49 1.25
CA GLU A 57 6.43 7.45 0.58
C GLU A 57 5.03 7.28 1.21
N PHE A 58 4.96 7.29 2.54
CA PHE A 58 3.68 7.35 3.24
C PHE A 58 2.88 8.61 2.91
N ALA A 59 3.54 9.78 2.82
CA ALA A 59 2.89 11.02 2.44
C ALA A 59 2.32 10.97 1.01
N LEU A 60 2.91 10.21 0.09
CA LEU A 60 2.34 9.98 -1.23
C LEU A 60 1.09 9.10 -1.17
N LEU A 61 1.15 8.00 -0.40
CA LEU A 61 0.00 7.10 -0.21
C LEU A 61 -1.21 7.82 0.41
N MET A 62 -0.96 8.77 1.29
CA MET A 62 -1.99 9.57 1.95
C MET A 62 -2.32 10.87 1.21
N ASP A 63 -1.75 11.10 0.02
CA ASP A 63 -1.80 12.37 -0.73
C ASP A 63 -1.54 13.61 0.17
N SER A 64 -0.61 13.49 1.11
CA SER A 64 -0.18 14.55 2.03
C SER A 64 1.25 15.03 1.73
N TRP A 65 1.74 14.82 0.51
CA TRP A 65 3.07 15.24 0.06
C TRP A 65 3.44 16.68 0.45
N ASP A 66 2.49 17.60 0.27
CA ASP A 66 2.69 19.02 0.58
C ASP A 66 2.99 19.24 2.08
N ALA A 67 2.43 18.41 2.95
CA ALA A 67 2.68 18.44 4.39
C ALA A 67 4.08 17.94 4.79
N ALA A 68 4.67 17.06 3.97
CA ALA A 68 5.99 16.50 4.18
C ALA A 68 7.08 17.43 3.63
N TYR A 69 6.85 18.09 2.48
CA TYR A 69 7.92 18.78 1.74
C TYR A 69 7.75 20.29 1.52
N LYS A 70 6.52 20.85 1.57
CA LYS A 70 6.34 22.28 1.25
C LYS A 70 6.62 23.25 2.39
N GLY A 71 7.01 22.78 3.58
CA GLY A 71 7.46 23.64 4.69
C GLY A 71 6.59 24.89 4.86
N THR A 72 5.26 24.76 4.73
CA THR A 72 4.37 25.92 4.69
C THR A 72 4.39 26.57 6.06
N ASN A 73 5.23 27.60 6.18
CA ASN A 73 5.52 28.35 7.38
C ASN A 73 4.32 29.02 8.05
N ASN A 74 3.06 28.80 7.62
CA ASN A 74 1.86 29.37 8.25
C ASN A 74 0.53 28.64 7.96
N ALA A 75 0.51 27.45 7.34
CA ALA A 75 -0.74 26.71 7.10
C ALA A 75 -0.69 25.35 7.81
N SER A 76 -1.63 25.15 8.74
CA SER A 76 -1.93 23.85 9.35
C SER A 76 -2.11 22.81 8.24
N THR A 77 -1.33 21.72 8.27
CA THR A 77 -1.62 20.57 7.42
C THR A 77 -3.02 20.06 7.78
N PRO A 78 -3.98 20.03 6.84
CA PRO A 78 -5.31 19.52 7.14
C PRO A 78 -5.20 18.05 7.54
N SER A 79 -5.87 17.68 8.63
CA SER A 79 -5.87 16.31 9.11
C SER A 79 -6.62 15.39 8.15
N ILE A 80 -6.45 14.08 8.30
CA ILE A 80 -7.24 13.07 7.58
C ILE A 80 -8.74 13.28 7.82
N SER A 81 -9.13 13.63 9.04
CA SER A 81 -10.52 13.98 9.36
C SER A 81 -11.00 15.18 8.55
N ASP A 82 -10.19 16.25 8.46
CA ASP A 82 -10.56 17.46 7.71
C ASP A 82 -10.67 17.19 6.20
N ARG A 83 -9.78 16.35 5.66
CA ARG A 83 -9.72 16.02 4.24
C ARG A 83 -10.80 15.04 3.80
N PHE A 84 -11.19 14.13 4.69
CA PHE A 84 -12.07 13.00 4.37
C PHE A 84 -13.33 12.99 5.26
N MET A 85 -13.97 14.16 5.40
CA MET A 85 -15.31 14.31 5.99
C MET A 85 -15.49 13.64 7.37
N GLY A 86 -14.52 13.79 8.27
CA GLY A 86 -14.59 13.23 9.62
C GLY A 86 -13.99 11.82 9.76
N MET A 87 -13.28 11.31 8.75
CA MET A 87 -12.70 9.97 8.77
C MET A 87 -11.79 9.76 9.98
N LYS A 88 -12.08 8.73 10.78
CA LYS A 88 -11.26 8.31 11.92
C LYS A 88 -10.18 7.35 11.43
N ALA A 89 -8.92 7.73 11.57
CA ALA A 89 -7.80 6.93 11.09
C ALA A 89 -6.86 6.52 12.21
N ALA A 90 -6.30 5.31 12.11
CA ALA A 90 -5.29 4.79 13.02
C ALA A 90 -4.10 4.20 12.26
N ILE A 91 -2.92 4.25 12.89
CA ILE A 91 -1.67 3.75 12.32
C ILE A 91 -0.92 2.85 13.31
N VAL A 92 -0.46 1.70 12.80
CA VAL A 92 0.47 0.80 13.48
C VAL A 92 1.82 0.93 12.76
N THR A 93 2.87 1.32 13.48
CA THR A 93 4.23 1.38 12.94
C THR A 93 5.27 1.33 14.05
N LYS A 94 6.44 0.76 13.79
CA LYS A 94 7.60 0.84 14.69
C LYS A 94 8.47 2.06 14.39
N ASN A 95 8.41 2.63 13.19
CA ASN A 95 9.24 3.76 12.76
C ASN A 95 8.87 5.07 13.51
N PRO A 96 9.81 5.70 14.25
CA PRO A 96 9.52 6.88 15.06
C PRO A 96 9.17 8.13 14.24
N SER A 97 9.83 8.32 13.10
CA SER A 97 9.57 9.44 12.18
C SER A 97 8.16 9.35 11.61
N LEU A 98 7.72 8.14 11.24
CA LEU A 98 6.38 7.88 10.77
C LEU A 98 5.33 8.02 11.88
N LYS A 99 5.63 7.66 13.14
CA LYS A 99 4.73 7.95 14.28
C LYS A 99 4.47 9.44 14.40
N SER A 100 5.53 10.26 14.40
CA SER A 100 5.42 11.71 14.51
C SER A 100 4.60 12.31 13.37
N PHE A 101 4.90 11.89 12.13
CA PHE A 101 4.19 12.38 10.95
C PHE A 101 2.73 11.89 10.89
N GLY A 102 2.45 10.64 11.27
CA GLY A 102 1.09 10.10 11.36
C GLY A 102 0.22 10.91 12.33
N VAL A 103 0.73 11.23 13.52
CA VAL A 103 0.04 12.10 14.49
C VAL A 103 -0.21 13.48 13.91
N LYS A 104 0.76 14.06 13.19
CA LYS A 104 0.58 15.35 12.49
C LYS A 104 -0.57 15.31 11.47
N LEU A 105 -0.79 14.17 10.81
CA LEU A 105 -1.93 13.97 9.90
C LEU A 105 -3.24 13.61 10.61
N GLY A 106 -3.26 13.50 11.93
CA GLY A 106 -4.46 13.15 12.70
C GLY A 106 -4.73 11.65 12.83
N PHE A 107 -3.72 10.79 12.59
CA PHE A 107 -3.83 9.37 12.92
C PHE A 107 -3.72 9.15 14.43
N THR A 108 -4.51 8.21 14.93
CA THR A 108 -4.31 7.63 16.26
C THR A 108 -3.23 6.56 16.20
N LEU A 109 -2.20 6.66 17.06
CA LEU A 109 -1.16 5.63 17.16
C LEU A 109 -1.69 4.40 17.90
N LEU A 110 -1.55 3.23 17.27
CA LEU A 110 -1.84 1.95 17.88
C LEU A 110 -0.55 1.26 18.32
N PRO A 111 -0.58 0.50 19.43
CA PRO A 111 0.57 -0.28 19.85
C PRO A 111 0.96 -1.29 18.78
N SER A 112 2.25 -1.41 18.54
CA SER A 112 2.84 -2.44 17.68
C SER A 112 3.40 -3.53 18.58
N ASP A 113 2.52 -4.23 19.30
CA ASP A 113 2.93 -5.34 20.14
C ASP A 113 3.35 -6.54 19.26
N ASP A 114 4.30 -7.35 19.72
CA ASP A 114 4.73 -8.57 19.02
C ASP A 114 3.64 -9.65 19.22
N VAL A 115 2.53 -9.49 18.51
CA VAL A 115 1.38 -10.41 18.46
C VAL A 115 1.48 -11.32 17.24
N SER A 116 0.87 -12.50 17.28
CA SER A 116 0.80 -13.38 16.10
C SER A 116 -0.02 -12.75 14.98
N SER A 117 0.23 -13.15 13.74
CA SER A 117 -0.49 -12.64 12.56
C SER A 117 -2.00 -12.82 12.67
N ASP A 118 -2.46 -13.97 13.20
CA ASP A 118 -3.88 -14.27 13.37
C ASP A 118 -4.54 -13.36 14.41
N SER A 119 -3.90 -13.15 15.56
CA SER A 119 -4.45 -12.27 16.61
C SER A 119 -4.43 -10.82 16.16
N MET A 120 -3.37 -10.39 15.47
CA MET A 120 -3.29 -9.07 14.86
C MET A 120 -4.40 -8.87 13.83
N GLY A 121 -4.62 -9.85 12.94
CA GLY A 121 -5.69 -9.80 11.95
C GLY A 121 -7.06 -9.61 12.60
N LEU A 122 -7.38 -10.40 13.62
CA LEU A 122 -8.64 -10.27 14.36
C LEU A 122 -8.78 -8.91 15.06
N GLU A 123 -7.71 -8.39 15.64
CA GLU A 123 -7.71 -7.08 16.31
C GLU A 123 -7.91 -5.93 15.32
N LEU A 124 -7.19 -5.92 14.20
CA LEU A 124 -7.35 -4.93 13.14
C LEU A 124 -8.78 -4.92 12.59
N MET A 125 -9.34 -6.11 12.37
CA MET A 125 -10.72 -6.27 11.93
C MET A 125 -11.71 -5.74 12.99
N LYS A 126 -11.44 -6.00 14.27
CA LYS A 126 -12.24 -5.50 15.39
C LYS A 126 -12.24 -3.96 15.47
N LEU A 127 -11.10 -3.32 15.25
CA LEU A 127 -10.95 -1.86 15.24
C LEU A 127 -11.80 -1.20 14.14
N LEU A 128 -11.89 -1.88 13.00
CA LEU A 128 -12.79 -1.54 11.89
C LEU A 128 -14.23 -2.00 12.15
N GLY A 129 -14.59 -2.44 13.36
CA GLY A 129 -15.96 -2.87 13.69
C GLY A 129 -16.41 -4.15 12.99
N PHE A 130 -15.49 -5.00 12.55
CA PHE A 130 -15.78 -6.35 12.07
C PHE A 130 -15.53 -7.37 13.18
N GLN A 131 -16.58 -8.03 13.66
CA GLN A 131 -16.48 -8.99 14.76
C GLN A 131 -17.40 -10.19 14.51
N GLN A 132 -16.86 -11.41 14.69
CA GLN A 132 -17.61 -12.66 14.60
C GLN A 132 -18.43 -12.81 13.29
N GLY A 133 -17.87 -12.36 12.16
CA GLY A 133 -18.54 -12.42 10.85
C GLY A 133 -19.59 -11.32 10.60
N ASN A 134 -19.86 -10.49 11.60
CA ASN A 134 -20.80 -9.37 11.53
C ASN A 134 -20.08 -8.02 11.40
N VAL A 135 -20.85 -7.03 10.99
CA VAL A 135 -20.40 -5.64 10.85
C VAL A 135 -21.17 -4.81 11.86
N ALA A 136 -20.48 -4.27 12.87
CA ALA A 136 -21.10 -3.41 13.87
C ALA A 136 -21.54 -2.08 13.25
N ASP A 137 -22.61 -1.49 13.78
CA ASP A 137 -23.13 -0.17 13.36
C ASP A 137 -22.13 0.94 13.68
N THR A 138 -21.32 0.75 14.72
CA THR A 138 -20.23 1.65 15.11
C THR A 138 -18.88 0.95 14.99
N ASN A 139 -17.86 1.76 14.70
CA ASN A 139 -16.47 1.33 14.57
C ASN A 139 -15.57 2.38 15.24
N GLN A 140 -14.41 1.94 15.71
CA GLN A 140 -13.44 2.87 16.30
C GLN A 140 -12.75 3.69 15.21
N PHE A 141 -12.36 3.02 14.12
CA PHE A 141 -11.68 3.64 12.99
C PHE A 141 -12.34 3.23 11.67
N ASP A 142 -12.32 4.14 10.72
CA ASP A 142 -12.78 3.94 9.34
C ASP A 142 -11.61 3.50 8.44
N LEU A 143 -10.39 3.91 8.82
CA LEU A 143 -9.13 3.54 8.17
C LEU A 143 -8.13 3.05 9.22
N VAL A 144 -7.55 1.88 9.00
CA VAL A 144 -6.37 1.42 9.75
C VAL A 144 -5.21 1.20 8.77
N PHE A 145 -4.09 1.86 9.02
CA PHE A 145 -2.86 1.75 8.24
C PHE A 145 -1.81 0.98 9.03
N VAL A 146 -1.24 -0.06 8.46
CA VAL A 146 -0.23 -0.90 9.11
C VAL A 146 1.05 -0.82 8.29
N HIS A 147 2.10 -0.27 8.90
CA HIS A 147 3.43 -0.19 8.30
C HIS A 147 4.35 -1.26 8.90
N MET A 148 5.02 -2.02 8.05
CA MET A 148 6.07 -2.97 8.43
C MET A 148 7.25 -2.81 7.47
N GLY A 149 8.41 -2.41 8.00
CA GLY A 149 9.63 -2.20 7.21
C GLY A 149 10.64 -3.35 7.31
N ALA A 150 11.40 -3.58 6.24
CA ALA A 150 12.49 -4.57 6.17
C ALA A 150 13.69 -4.26 7.11
N GLY A 151 13.77 -3.03 7.66
CA GLY A 151 14.88 -2.56 8.48
C GLY A 151 14.59 -2.43 9.98
N GLU A 152 13.43 -2.87 10.48
CA GLU A 152 12.91 -2.50 11.81
C GLU A 152 13.57 -3.23 13.02
N ARG A 153 14.68 -3.96 12.87
CA ARG A 153 15.43 -4.54 14.02
C ARG A 153 16.92 -4.19 14.02
N GLU A 154 17.40 -3.77 15.18
CA GLU A 154 18.83 -3.62 15.49
C GLU A 154 19.48 -5.01 15.64
N GLY A 155 20.43 -5.34 14.76
CA GLY A 155 21.41 -6.43 14.99
C GLY A 155 21.16 -7.79 14.35
N GLY A 156 20.27 -7.89 13.34
CA GLY A 156 20.06 -9.11 12.55
C GLY A 156 20.48 -8.96 11.08
N ASP A 157 20.55 -10.09 10.36
CA ASP A 157 20.66 -10.07 8.89
C ASP A 157 19.38 -9.46 8.30
N LYS A 158 19.52 -8.38 7.52
CA LYS A 158 18.40 -7.67 6.90
C LYS A 158 17.58 -8.60 6.00
N ASP A 159 18.24 -9.55 5.34
CA ASP A 159 17.57 -10.44 4.38
C ASP A 159 16.69 -11.47 5.10
N ASP A 160 17.18 -12.05 6.20
CA ASP A 160 16.42 -12.97 7.05
C ASP A 160 15.23 -12.26 7.72
N PHE A 161 15.42 -11.02 8.17
CA PHE A 161 14.33 -10.23 8.75
C PHE A 161 13.28 -9.84 7.71
N GLY A 162 13.70 -9.42 6.52
CA GLY A 162 12.81 -9.13 5.39
C GLY A 162 11.94 -10.34 5.05
N ALA A 163 12.55 -11.51 4.87
CA ALA A 163 11.83 -12.75 4.59
C ALA A 163 10.81 -13.12 5.69
N LYS A 164 11.20 -13.03 6.97
CA LYS A 164 10.28 -13.27 8.10
C LYS A 164 9.11 -12.30 8.12
N THR A 165 9.36 -11.03 7.77
CA THR A 165 8.33 -10.00 7.76
C THR A 165 7.34 -10.21 6.62
N VAL A 166 7.79 -10.62 5.43
CA VAL A 166 6.87 -10.99 4.34
C VAL A 166 6.06 -12.23 4.67
N ALA A 167 6.65 -13.25 5.30
CA ALA A 167 5.91 -14.42 5.77
C ALA A 167 4.83 -14.05 6.82
N PHE A 168 5.12 -13.08 7.69
CA PHE A 168 4.14 -12.53 8.62
C PHE A 168 2.99 -11.82 7.90
N ILE A 169 3.30 -10.96 6.92
CA ILE A 169 2.29 -10.26 6.10
C ILE A 169 1.44 -11.27 5.31
N ASP A 170 2.04 -12.30 4.71
CA ASP A 170 1.32 -13.35 4.00
C ASP A 170 0.32 -14.06 4.93
N SER A 171 0.74 -14.40 6.15
CA SER A 171 -0.12 -15.00 7.17
C SER A 171 -1.23 -14.03 7.62
N LEU A 172 -0.93 -12.75 7.77
CA LEU A 172 -1.91 -11.72 8.12
C LEU A 172 -2.96 -11.53 7.02
N VAL A 173 -2.53 -11.52 5.74
CA VAL A 173 -3.42 -11.49 4.57
C VAL A 173 -4.31 -12.73 4.57
N ALA A 174 -3.77 -13.90 4.89
CA ALA A 174 -4.57 -15.12 5.04
C ALA A 174 -5.69 -14.96 6.07
N ALA A 175 -5.35 -14.48 7.27
CA ALA A 175 -6.31 -14.26 8.35
C ALA A 175 -7.42 -13.27 7.95
N ILE A 176 -7.06 -12.15 7.31
CA ILE A 176 -8.01 -11.12 6.86
C ILE A 176 -8.92 -11.67 5.75
N MET A 177 -8.35 -12.32 4.74
CA MET A 177 -9.13 -12.90 3.64
C MET A 177 -10.04 -14.03 4.13
N ASN A 178 -9.60 -14.79 5.13
CA ASN A 178 -10.41 -15.84 5.76
C ASN A 178 -11.64 -15.26 6.46
N ALA A 179 -11.52 -14.10 7.11
CA ALA A 179 -12.64 -13.41 7.72
C ALA A 179 -13.55 -12.68 6.69
N ALA A 180 -12.97 -12.18 5.60
CA ALA A 180 -13.65 -11.40 4.58
C ALA A 180 -13.99 -12.24 3.34
N GLN A 181 -14.71 -13.34 3.51
CA GLN A 181 -15.08 -14.19 2.36
C GLN A 181 -16.03 -13.49 1.37
N PRO A 182 -16.01 -13.85 0.07
CA PRO A 182 -17.01 -13.38 -0.88
C PRO A 182 -18.43 -13.64 -0.38
N GLY A 183 -19.32 -12.64 -0.47
CA GLY A 183 -20.71 -12.75 -0.01
C GLY A 183 -20.91 -12.63 1.50
N SER A 184 -19.83 -12.53 2.30
CA SER A 184 -19.93 -12.21 3.73
C SER A 184 -20.21 -10.72 3.95
N ALA A 185 -20.82 -10.39 5.09
CA ALA A 185 -21.06 -9.00 5.48
C ALA A 185 -19.75 -8.20 5.55
N ILE A 186 -18.68 -8.82 6.08
CA ILE A 186 -17.34 -8.23 6.14
C ILE A 186 -16.79 -8.00 4.73
N GLY A 187 -16.79 -9.02 3.86
CA GLY A 187 -16.21 -8.91 2.51
C GLY A 187 -16.87 -7.84 1.64
N SER A 188 -18.15 -7.55 1.87
CA SER A 188 -18.86 -6.48 1.15
C SER A 188 -18.47 -5.06 1.59
N ARG A 189 -17.87 -4.91 2.79
CA ARG A 189 -17.59 -3.61 3.44
C ARG A 189 -16.11 -3.39 3.74
N LEU A 190 -15.27 -4.42 3.68
CA LEU A 190 -13.82 -4.29 3.81
C LEU A 190 -13.22 -3.85 2.46
N HIS A 191 -12.48 -2.75 2.49
CA HIS A 191 -11.55 -2.37 1.43
C HIS A 191 -10.13 -2.69 1.88
N LEU A 192 -9.57 -3.80 1.41
CA LEU A 192 -8.21 -4.22 1.72
C LEU A 192 -7.25 -3.70 0.66
N SER A 193 -6.18 -3.02 1.07
CA SER A 193 -5.07 -2.64 0.19
C SER A 193 -3.77 -3.21 0.73
N LEU A 194 -3.08 -3.99 -0.10
CA LEU A 194 -1.71 -4.41 0.14
C LEU A 194 -0.79 -3.57 -0.75
N VAL A 195 0.16 -2.87 -0.14
CA VAL A 195 1.17 -2.06 -0.83
C VAL A 195 2.54 -2.60 -0.43
N MET A 196 3.39 -2.93 -1.41
CA MET A 196 4.76 -3.37 -1.17
C MET A 196 5.72 -2.46 -1.94
N SER A 197 6.65 -1.81 -1.23
CA SER A 197 7.71 -1.01 -1.86
C SER A 197 9.01 -1.80 -1.98
N TYR A 198 9.88 -1.35 -2.88
CA TYR A 198 11.22 -1.89 -3.04
C TYR A 198 12.26 -1.21 -2.15
N GLY A 199 11.86 -0.24 -1.31
CA GLY A 199 12.77 0.47 -0.44
C GLY A 199 13.73 1.39 -1.21
N SER A 200 15.03 1.36 -0.86
CA SER A 200 16.02 2.24 -1.46
C SER A 200 16.39 1.78 -2.87
N VAL A 201 16.43 2.71 -3.82
CA VAL A 201 16.74 2.41 -5.24
C VAL A 201 18.15 1.83 -5.41
N SER A 202 19.08 2.15 -4.51
CA SER A 202 20.43 1.59 -4.51
C SER A 202 20.47 0.08 -4.31
N GLU A 203 19.41 -0.50 -3.76
CA GLU A 203 19.30 -1.93 -3.41
C GLU A 203 18.59 -2.74 -4.50
N ILE A 204 18.21 -2.13 -5.63
CA ILE A 204 17.38 -2.75 -6.66
C ILE A 204 18.19 -3.02 -7.93
N ASN A 205 18.07 -4.24 -8.48
CA ASN A 205 18.44 -4.53 -9.86
C ASN A 205 17.51 -3.77 -10.82
N SER A 206 17.97 -2.59 -11.24
CA SER A 206 17.18 -1.58 -11.96
C SER A 206 16.51 -2.04 -13.26
N ALA A 207 16.97 -3.13 -13.89
CA ALA A 207 16.42 -3.62 -15.16
C ALA A 207 15.11 -4.41 -14.99
N GLU A 208 14.97 -5.21 -13.93
CA GLU A 208 13.82 -6.13 -13.75
C GLU A 208 12.58 -5.43 -13.21
N THR A 209 12.75 -4.27 -12.58
CA THR A 209 11.69 -3.48 -11.95
C THR A 209 11.39 -2.19 -12.70
N SER A 210 11.83 -2.10 -13.96
CA SER A 210 11.62 -0.91 -14.78
C SER A 210 10.22 -0.88 -15.39
N VAL A 211 9.52 0.22 -15.14
CA VAL A 211 8.21 0.54 -15.72
C VAL A 211 8.34 0.94 -17.19
N LEU A 212 9.52 1.43 -17.60
CA LEU A 212 9.77 1.75 -19.00
C LEU A 212 9.67 0.46 -19.82
N ILE A 213 8.88 0.52 -20.87
CA ILE A 213 8.85 -0.53 -21.89
C ILE A 213 10.04 -0.26 -22.79
N SER A 214 10.89 -1.25 -23.01
CA SER A 214 12.02 -1.07 -23.92
C SER A 214 11.49 -0.87 -25.34
N ASN A 215 12.10 0.02 -26.12
CA ASN A 215 11.68 0.27 -27.51
C ASN A 215 11.66 -0.99 -28.40
N ASN A 216 12.32 -2.06 -27.98
CA ASN A 216 12.36 -3.35 -28.68
C ASN A 216 11.11 -4.23 -28.43
N GLU A 217 10.28 -3.92 -27.42
CA GLU A 217 9.07 -4.69 -27.08
C GLU A 217 7.79 -4.06 -27.67
N LEU A 218 7.87 -2.86 -28.22
CA LEU A 218 6.72 -2.11 -28.70
C LEU A 218 6.51 -2.28 -30.19
N ASN A 219 5.34 -2.79 -30.57
CA ASN A 219 4.89 -2.66 -31.95
C ASN A 219 4.74 -1.17 -32.28
N PRO A 220 5.47 -0.63 -33.28
CA PRO A 220 5.43 0.80 -33.60
C PRO A 220 4.03 1.30 -33.96
N LYS A 221 3.12 0.41 -34.38
CA LYS A 221 1.71 0.75 -34.65
C LYS A 221 0.86 0.95 -33.39
N LEU A 222 1.29 0.40 -32.25
CA LEU A 222 0.58 0.49 -30.98
C LEU A 222 1.11 1.64 -30.10
N LEU A 223 2.26 2.24 -30.44
CA LEU A 223 2.83 3.39 -29.71
C LEU A 223 1.86 4.57 -29.58
N GLY A 224 0.98 4.78 -30.57
CA GLY A 224 -0.06 5.83 -30.53
C GLY A 224 -1.30 5.46 -29.71
N LEU A 225 -1.46 4.19 -29.35
CA LEU A 225 -2.56 3.68 -28.52
C LEU A 225 -2.13 3.41 -27.07
N PHE A 226 -0.82 3.46 -26.78
CA PHE A 226 -0.36 3.48 -25.40
C PHE A 226 -0.90 4.73 -24.73
N PRO A 227 -1.74 4.59 -23.69
CA PRO A 227 -2.21 5.75 -22.98
C PRO A 227 -0.99 6.50 -22.49
N ARG A 228 -0.90 7.80 -22.79
CA ARG A 228 0.05 8.69 -22.10
C ARG A 228 -0.50 8.86 -20.69
N GLN A 229 -0.22 7.85 -19.88
CA GLN A 229 -0.89 7.54 -18.62
C GLN A 229 -0.74 8.65 -17.58
N SER A 230 -1.76 8.77 -16.72
CA SER A 230 -1.81 9.75 -15.62
C SER A 230 -0.75 9.56 -14.54
N TYR A 231 0.18 8.59 -14.64
CA TYR A 231 1.30 8.47 -13.70
C TYR A 231 2.34 9.59 -13.89
N THR A 232 2.33 10.22 -15.08
CA THR A 232 3.10 11.45 -15.37
C THR A 232 2.34 12.73 -15.06
N MET A 233 1.16 12.64 -14.42
CA MET A 233 0.30 13.77 -14.09
C MET A 233 -0.01 13.77 -12.60
N ARG A 234 -0.13 14.95 -11.98
CA ARG A 234 -0.70 15.14 -10.65
C ARG A 234 -1.74 16.25 -10.73
N GLY A 235 -3.01 15.88 -10.58
CA GLY A 235 -4.10 16.76 -11.00
C GLY A 235 -3.94 17.13 -12.48
N GLU A 236 -3.93 18.42 -12.78
CA GLU A 236 -3.78 18.94 -14.14
C GLU A 236 -2.31 19.20 -14.55
N GLN A 237 -1.35 18.98 -13.65
CA GLN A 237 0.05 19.33 -13.87
C GLN A 237 0.90 18.10 -14.22
N PRO A 238 1.70 18.15 -15.29
CA PRO A 238 2.72 17.13 -15.55
C PRO A 238 3.71 17.04 -14.40
N ARG A 239 4.03 15.81 -13.99
CA ARG A 239 5.07 15.49 -13.02
C ARG A 239 6.41 15.36 -13.75
N PRO A 240 7.37 16.27 -13.51
CA PRO A 240 8.69 16.17 -14.14
C PRO A 240 9.58 15.09 -13.49
N ASP A 241 9.21 14.60 -12.31
CA ASP A 241 10.08 13.87 -11.39
C ASP A 241 9.67 12.41 -11.19
N VAL A 242 9.16 11.72 -12.22
CA VAL A 242 8.70 10.33 -12.08
C VAL A 242 9.88 9.34 -12.00
N ARG A 243 9.89 8.53 -10.95
CA ARG A 243 10.79 7.38 -10.79
C ARG A 243 10.33 6.24 -11.70
N HIS A 244 11.23 5.77 -12.54
CA HIS A 244 10.94 4.72 -13.52
C HIS A 244 11.24 3.29 -13.06
N ASN A 245 11.95 3.13 -11.93
CA ASN A 245 12.37 1.84 -11.41
C ASN A 245 11.84 1.60 -10.00
N GLY A 246 11.54 0.34 -9.69
CA GLY A 246 11.04 -0.09 -8.39
C GLY A 246 9.77 0.66 -7.95
N PRO A 247 8.69 0.70 -8.74
CA PRO A 247 7.44 1.34 -8.28
C PRO A 247 6.87 0.58 -7.07
N MET A 248 5.94 1.17 -6.32
CA MET A 248 5.23 0.38 -5.29
C MET A 248 4.24 -0.56 -5.97
N LEU A 249 4.23 -1.82 -5.58
CA LEU A 249 3.20 -2.78 -6.02
C LEU A 249 1.97 -2.60 -5.15
N VAL A 250 0.78 -2.59 -5.76
CA VAL A 250 -0.48 -2.47 -5.03
C VAL A 250 -1.47 -3.54 -5.50
N ALA A 251 -2.16 -4.15 -4.54
CA ALA A 251 -3.34 -4.98 -4.76
C ALA A 251 -4.48 -4.47 -3.88
N GLN A 252 -5.60 -4.09 -4.50
CA GLN A 252 -6.79 -3.58 -3.82
C GLN A 252 -7.95 -4.56 -4.00
N LEU A 253 -8.48 -5.07 -2.89
CA LEU A 253 -9.58 -6.01 -2.87
C LEU A 253 -10.78 -5.39 -2.15
N GLN A 254 -11.89 -5.33 -2.88
CA GLN A 254 -13.21 -5.10 -2.32
C GLN A 254 -14.24 -5.89 -3.15
N TYR A 255 -14.90 -6.88 -2.55
CA TYR A 255 -15.79 -7.79 -3.28
C TYR A 255 -17.03 -7.11 -3.89
N ALA A 256 -17.36 -5.89 -3.45
CA ALA A 256 -18.45 -5.09 -3.99
C ALA A 256 -18.07 -4.23 -5.21
N VAL A 257 -16.80 -4.25 -5.66
CA VAL A 257 -16.29 -3.47 -6.79
C VAL A 257 -15.99 -4.40 -7.98
N THR A 258 -16.26 -3.93 -9.20
CA THR A 258 -16.47 -4.78 -10.39
C THR A 258 -15.21 -5.14 -11.19
N ARG A 259 -14.02 -4.70 -10.78
CA ARG A 259 -12.77 -4.99 -11.52
C ARG A 259 -11.87 -5.92 -10.73
N MET A 260 -11.61 -7.09 -11.29
CA MET A 260 -10.52 -7.99 -10.90
C MET A 260 -9.52 -8.05 -12.05
N ASP A 261 -8.23 -7.92 -11.73
CA ASP A 261 -7.19 -8.11 -12.73
C ASP A 261 -6.86 -9.62 -12.87
N LYS A 262 -6.30 -10.04 -14.01
CA LYS A 262 -5.98 -11.46 -14.27
C LYS A 262 -4.63 -11.90 -13.68
N ALA A 263 -4.05 -11.09 -12.79
CA ALA A 263 -2.80 -11.42 -12.13
C ALA A 263 -2.92 -12.76 -11.40
N GLN A 264 -1.86 -13.54 -11.37
CA GLN A 264 -1.79 -14.78 -10.61
C GLN A 264 -0.72 -14.70 -9.53
N VAL A 265 0.26 -13.81 -9.73
CA VAL A 265 1.42 -13.67 -8.86
C VAL A 265 1.50 -12.22 -8.40
N PHE A 266 1.74 -12.03 -7.11
CA PHE A 266 2.05 -10.72 -6.55
C PHE A 266 3.50 -10.36 -6.92
N ALA A 267 3.72 -9.93 -8.15
CA ALA A 267 5.04 -9.59 -8.67
C ALA A 267 4.95 -8.52 -9.75
N PHE A 268 5.96 -7.66 -9.81
CA PHE A 268 6.01 -6.57 -10.79
C PHE A 268 5.82 -7.05 -12.23
N LYS A 269 6.51 -8.14 -12.61
CA LYS A 269 6.44 -8.69 -13.97
C LYS A 269 5.01 -9.08 -14.35
N ASP A 270 4.33 -9.83 -13.48
CA ASP A 270 2.96 -10.26 -13.73
C ASP A 270 2.03 -9.05 -13.80
N PHE A 271 2.16 -8.10 -12.87
CA PHE A 271 1.36 -6.87 -12.87
C PHE A 271 1.56 -6.06 -14.16
N LYS A 272 2.79 -5.94 -14.64
CA LYS A 272 3.11 -5.25 -15.90
C LYS A 272 2.48 -5.93 -17.12
N GLU A 273 2.40 -7.26 -17.13
CA GLU A 273 1.86 -8.04 -18.26
C GLU A 273 0.31 -8.08 -18.27
N VAL A 274 -0.32 -8.18 -17.11
CA VAL A 274 -1.75 -8.51 -17.00
C VAL A 274 -2.64 -7.38 -16.48
N CYS A 275 -2.05 -6.33 -15.89
CA CYS A 275 -2.82 -5.21 -15.35
C CYS A 275 -2.83 -4.05 -16.35
N LEU A 276 -4.02 -3.54 -16.68
CA LEU A 276 -4.13 -2.19 -17.21
C LEU A 276 -3.78 -1.24 -16.06
N LEU A 277 -2.70 -0.46 -16.18
CA LEU A 277 -2.25 0.46 -15.13
C LEU A 277 -3.42 1.09 -14.36
N LEU A 278 -3.56 0.69 -13.10
CA LEU A 278 -4.51 1.32 -12.21
C LEU A 278 -3.96 2.69 -11.84
N LEU A 279 -4.63 3.69 -12.38
CA LEU A 279 -4.51 5.07 -11.97
C LEU A 279 -5.71 5.34 -11.07
N TRP A 280 -5.47 5.73 -9.82
CA TRP A 280 -6.52 6.22 -8.95
C TRP A 280 -6.21 7.65 -8.48
N PHE A 281 -7.21 8.51 -8.77
CA PHE A 281 -7.68 9.81 -8.27
C PHE A 281 -6.69 10.91 -7.85
#